data_AF-A0A417RKP7-F1
#
_entry.id   AF-A0A417RKP7-F1
#
_cell.length_a   1.000
_cell.length_b   1.000
_cell.length_c   1.000
_cell.angle_alpha   90.00
_cell.angle_beta   90.00
_cell.angle_gamma   90.00
#
_symmetry.space_group_name_H-M   'P 1'
#
loop_
_entity.id
_entity.type
_entity.pdbx_description
1 polymer ?
#
loop_
_entity_poly.entity_id
_entity_poly.type
_entity_poly.pdbx_seq_one_letter_code
_entity_poly.pdbx_strand_id
1 'polypeptide(L)'
;MKPNISIIIPVYNVEAYLADCLDSILAQTFESFEVILVDDGSTDGSPAIAQKYADAHSEQICYYRKENGGPGLARNFGISKAKGDYLMFVDSDDIVDPEMLTDLYESAFVLESDIIFCPYFRHGLYQEVTIEGTYDFDMDKVYTGTDFLRQSDYTVTTCSKLYRTAFVKQFAFPAHWFEDVAWLPVVMSYAKKISYVSTPYYHYLRHDTSIVSSTSNKQILGSLDAIRFIVQNANPEAASEVAPFTASLTLYMCTRRPAFADRYVDLLMENKDFILSNTNFEEHPRLKVRLDYYYNAFQAIPKHIYYDHFGKTTLTEQEQNNLDTLVGTLVEFDAEITCLDEENCNIDEHPAIRKAYNEGRYHVVGQYFKCKKLMEEGGIALSKQVRGIKYITPLLLRTQALFGFQNDTSITERIYAAVAGHPVMQEIFDVFMAHIDQDDAMTIAMREILMQKNQLTYSYDLECNFKQKYLTAYNETVRVYATCVLAHDYGIGSAYSDCHTKPLSKEIKNGTEYTLVDSFYFDTLLRITKDYTVYQMNRERQNKANETFFLHRKIGNLRNRMHRQAMRIIVLKDRSENIKMHYDAVTRMKIIWYPYQLLRKLFPAKDVKAWMKQREADKKLAYFRQIIEQPEEEDE
;
A
#
# COMPACT_ATOMS: atom_id res chain seq x y z
N MET A 1 38.70 0.37 -29.27
CA MET A 1 37.86 1.19 -30.18
C MET A 1 36.88 1.99 -29.35
N LYS A 2 36.27 3.07 -29.87
CA LYS A 2 35.20 3.76 -29.14
C LYS A 2 33.98 2.82 -29.08
N PRO A 3 33.37 2.56 -27.90
CA PRO A 3 32.18 1.71 -27.82
C PRO A 3 30.98 2.44 -28.43
N ASN A 4 29.98 1.69 -28.90
CA ASN A 4 28.71 2.25 -29.35
C ASN A 4 27.76 2.52 -28.16
N ILE A 5 27.82 1.66 -27.13
CA ILE A 5 26.96 1.73 -25.94
C ILE A 5 27.82 1.81 -24.68
N SER A 6 27.48 2.72 -23.76
CA SER A 6 28.00 2.72 -22.38
C SER A 6 26.90 2.25 -21.42
N ILE A 7 27.12 1.15 -20.73
CA ILE A 7 26.22 0.63 -19.71
C ILE A 7 26.68 1.15 -18.35
N ILE A 8 25.82 1.86 -17.64
CA ILE A 8 26.12 2.45 -16.33
C ILE A 8 25.38 1.65 -15.27
N ILE A 9 26.13 1.09 -14.32
CA ILE A 9 25.61 0.26 -13.23
C ILE A 9 26.00 0.89 -11.89
N PRO A 10 25.06 1.54 -11.17
CA PRO A 10 25.30 1.95 -9.80
C PRO A 10 25.34 0.71 -8.90
N VAL A 11 26.30 0.65 -7.99
CA VAL A 11 26.52 -0.49 -7.08
C VAL A 11 26.50 0.02 -5.64
N TYR A 12 25.63 -0.53 -4.80
CA TYR A 12 25.63 -0.25 -3.36
C TYR A 12 25.07 -1.42 -2.55
N ASN A 13 25.94 -2.16 -1.88
CA ASN A 13 25.58 -3.28 -1.00
C ASN A 13 24.70 -4.37 -1.66
N VAL A 14 25.17 -4.94 -2.77
CA VAL A 14 24.46 -5.89 -3.64
C VAL A 14 25.29 -7.15 -3.91
N GLU A 15 26.14 -7.59 -2.97
CA GLU A 15 27.06 -8.72 -3.16
C GLU A 15 26.36 -10.02 -3.60
N ALA A 16 25.09 -10.18 -3.24
CA ALA A 16 24.28 -11.36 -3.56
C ALA A 16 23.81 -11.41 -5.02
N TYR A 17 23.82 -10.29 -5.74
CA TYR A 17 23.18 -10.16 -7.06
C TYR A 17 24.14 -9.67 -8.16
N LEU A 18 25.18 -8.93 -7.78
CA LEU A 18 26.07 -8.25 -8.72
C LEU A 18 26.72 -9.18 -9.76
N ALA A 19 27.08 -10.41 -9.37
CA ALA A 19 27.69 -11.37 -10.28
C ALA A 19 26.72 -11.80 -11.39
N ASP A 20 25.47 -12.13 -11.05
CA ASP A 20 24.44 -12.52 -12.03
C ASP A 20 24.12 -11.36 -12.98
N CYS A 21 24.06 -10.13 -12.46
CA CYS A 21 23.90 -8.92 -13.27
C CYS A 21 25.02 -8.79 -14.31
N LEU A 22 26.27 -8.86 -13.86
CA LEU A 22 27.45 -8.73 -14.73
C LEU A 22 27.57 -9.86 -15.76
N ASP A 23 27.29 -11.10 -15.35
CA ASP A 23 27.28 -12.26 -16.25
C ASP A 23 26.23 -12.09 -17.34
N SER A 24 25.04 -11.57 -17.04
CA SER A 24 23.99 -11.30 -18.03
C SER A 24 24.39 -10.22 -19.06
N ILE A 25 25.17 -9.23 -18.63
CA ILE A 25 25.68 -8.16 -19.50
C ILE A 25 26.82 -8.66 -20.38
N LEU A 26 27.71 -9.50 -19.83
CA LEU A 26 28.78 -10.12 -20.60
C LEU A 26 28.26 -11.16 -21.61
N ALA A 27 27.06 -11.69 -21.40
CA ALA A 27 26.38 -12.60 -22.32
C ALA A 27 25.70 -11.90 -23.51
N GLN A 28 25.77 -10.56 -23.62
CA GLN A 28 25.15 -9.82 -24.72
C GLN A 28 25.74 -10.23 -26.08
N THR A 29 24.85 -10.38 -27.06
CA THR A 29 25.21 -10.68 -28.46
C THR A 29 25.85 -9.50 -29.19
N PHE A 30 25.65 -8.28 -28.68
CA PHE A 30 26.25 -7.06 -29.20
C PHE A 30 27.66 -6.85 -28.63
N GLU A 31 28.68 -6.68 -29.47
CA GLU A 31 30.07 -6.63 -28.99
C GLU A 31 30.58 -5.22 -28.62
N SER A 32 30.03 -4.16 -29.22
CA SER A 32 30.58 -2.79 -29.13
C SER A 32 30.03 -2.01 -27.93
N PHE A 33 30.32 -2.46 -26.72
CA PHE A 33 29.91 -1.78 -25.49
C PHE A 33 31.03 -1.66 -24.45
N GLU A 34 30.87 -0.72 -23.52
CA GLU A 34 31.63 -0.64 -22.27
C GLU A 34 30.67 -0.69 -21.08
N VAL A 35 31.13 -1.19 -19.94
CA VAL A 35 30.42 -1.20 -18.66
C VAL A 35 31.15 -0.28 -17.69
N ILE A 36 30.40 0.60 -17.04
CA ILE A 36 30.86 1.57 -16.07
C ILE A 36 30.22 1.22 -14.74
N LEU A 37 30.97 0.51 -13.90
CA LEU A 37 30.56 0.16 -12.54
C LEU A 37 30.88 1.32 -11.61
N VAL A 38 29.87 1.86 -10.95
CA VAL A 38 30.02 2.97 -10.00
C VAL A 38 29.59 2.51 -8.61
N ASP A 39 30.56 2.11 -7.81
CA ASP A 39 30.36 1.75 -6.41
C ASP A 39 30.21 3.02 -5.54
N ASP A 40 28.99 3.19 -5.02
CA ASP A 40 28.56 4.32 -4.20
C ASP A 40 28.91 4.10 -2.71
N GLY A 41 30.11 3.59 -2.45
CA GLY A 41 30.63 3.43 -1.09
C GLY A 41 30.15 2.17 -0.36
N SER A 42 30.01 1.05 -1.06
CA SER A 42 29.60 -0.24 -0.50
C SER A 42 30.51 -0.70 0.65
N THR A 43 29.88 -1.37 1.62
CA THR A 43 30.51 -1.90 2.84
C THR A 43 30.48 -3.42 2.93
N ASP A 44 29.82 -4.09 1.98
CA ASP A 44 29.78 -5.55 1.84
C ASP A 44 30.85 -6.06 0.87
N GLY A 45 30.70 -7.29 0.34
CA GLY A 45 31.58 -7.90 -0.65
C GLY A 45 31.46 -7.35 -2.08
N SER A 46 30.53 -6.42 -2.37
CA SER A 46 30.33 -5.85 -3.71
C SER A 46 31.61 -5.25 -4.33
N PRO A 47 32.46 -4.50 -3.59
CA PRO A 47 33.69 -3.95 -4.15
C PRO A 47 34.66 -5.02 -4.66
N ALA A 48 34.77 -6.15 -3.94
CA ALA A 48 35.65 -7.24 -4.33
C ALA A 48 35.16 -7.95 -5.59
N ILE A 49 33.83 -8.13 -5.71
CA ILE A 49 33.21 -8.69 -6.92
C ILE A 49 33.42 -7.74 -8.10
N ALA A 50 33.10 -6.45 -7.95
CA ALA A 50 33.26 -5.45 -9.01
C ALA A 50 34.70 -5.36 -9.52
N GLN A 51 35.68 -5.35 -8.60
CA GLN A 51 37.10 -5.33 -8.96
C GLN A 51 37.51 -6.59 -9.73
N LYS A 52 37.06 -7.77 -9.28
CA LYS A 52 37.36 -9.04 -9.96
C LYS A 52 36.88 -9.03 -11.43
N TYR A 53 35.67 -8.54 -11.69
CA TYR A 53 35.15 -8.45 -13.06
C TYR A 53 35.89 -7.39 -13.89
N ALA A 54 36.22 -6.24 -13.31
CA ALA A 54 37.01 -5.21 -13.98
C ALA A 54 38.42 -5.70 -14.34
N ASP A 55 39.05 -6.50 -13.47
CA ASP A 55 40.37 -7.08 -13.75
C ASP A 55 40.30 -8.16 -14.84
N ALA A 56 39.25 -9.00 -14.81
CA ALA A 56 39.06 -10.08 -15.79
C ALA A 56 38.63 -9.57 -17.18
N HIS A 57 37.93 -8.45 -17.24
CA HIS A 57 37.35 -7.88 -18.47
C HIS A 57 37.79 -6.42 -18.67
N SER A 58 39.07 -6.12 -18.44
CA SER A 58 39.59 -4.74 -18.39
C SER A 58 39.42 -3.92 -19.68
N GLU A 59 39.16 -4.57 -20.82
CA GLU A 59 38.86 -3.90 -22.09
C GLU A 59 37.41 -3.42 -22.19
N GLN A 60 36.49 -4.02 -21.44
CA GLN A 60 35.05 -3.76 -21.47
C GLN A 60 34.53 -3.12 -20.18
N ILE A 61 35.07 -3.49 -19.00
CA ILE A 61 34.54 -3.08 -17.70
C ILE A 61 35.50 -2.09 -17.02
N CYS A 62 34.98 -0.92 -16.67
CA CYS A 62 35.65 0.09 -15.84
C CYS A 62 34.98 0.17 -14.47
N TYR A 63 35.77 -0.04 -13.40
CA TYR A 63 35.30 0.10 -12.03
C TYR A 63 35.73 1.44 -11.42
N TYR A 64 34.77 2.13 -10.81
CA TYR A 64 34.98 3.36 -10.08
C TYR A 64 34.32 3.27 -8.70
N ARG A 65 35.01 3.79 -7.70
CA ARG A 65 34.47 3.93 -6.35
C ARG A 65 34.37 5.41 -5.97
N LYS A 66 33.27 5.79 -5.34
CA LYS A 66 33.05 7.12 -4.78
C LYS A 66 32.51 7.04 -3.34
N GLU A 67 32.53 8.16 -2.64
CA GLU A 67 31.81 8.31 -1.37
C GLU A 67 30.30 8.20 -1.59
N ASN A 68 29.55 7.60 -0.66
CA ASN A 68 28.11 7.40 -0.80
C ASN A 68 27.35 8.73 -0.99
N GLY A 69 26.50 8.79 -2.01
CA GLY A 69 25.69 9.97 -2.31
C GLY A 69 24.34 9.65 -2.95
N GLY A 70 23.99 8.37 -3.06
CA GLY A 70 22.77 7.87 -3.67
C GLY A 70 22.93 7.49 -5.15
N PRO A 71 22.00 6.65 -5.65
CA PRO A 71 22.04 6.10 -7.01
C PRO A 71 22.03 7.17 -8.11
N GLY A 72 21.32 8.29 -7.92
CA GLY A 72 21.34 9.41 -8.88
C GLY A 72 22.72 10.01 -9.09
N LEU A 73 23.48 10.23 -8.01
CA LEU A 73 24.84 10.76 -8.11
C LEU A 73 25.82 9.73 -8.68
N ALA A 74 25.61 8.44 -8.42
CA ALA A 74 26.36 7.37 -9.08
C ALA A 74 26.09 7.34 -10.60
N ARG A 75 24.83 7.48 -11.03
CA ARG A 75 24.47 7.58 -12.45
C ARG A 75 25.07 8.82 -13.11
N ASN A 76 25.01 10.00 -12.47
CA ASN A 76 25.67 11.22 -12.95
C ASN A 76 27.18 11.02 -13.16
N PHE A 77 27.85 10.37 -12.19
CA PHE A 77 29.26 10.04 -12.31
C PHE A 77 29.49 9.12 -13.52
N GLY A 78 28.68 8.09 -13.69
CA GLY A 78 28.73 7.19 -14.85
C GLY A 78 28.56 7.91 -16.18
N ILE A 79 27.58 8.82 -16.30
CA ILE A 79 27.33 9.64 -17.50
C ILE A 79 28.57 10.46 -17.86
N SER A 80 29.28 11.00 -16.85
CA SER A 80 30.52 11.76 -17.07
C SER A 80 31.68 10.92 -17.63
N LYS A 81 31.65 9.60 -17.42
CA LYS A 81 32.66 8.65 -17.91
C LYS A 81 32.28 7.98 -19.23
N ALA A 82 30.99 7.98 -19.59
CA ALA A 82 30.45 7.35 -20.79
C ALA A 82 31.06 7.91 -22.09
N LYS A 83 31.58 7.01 -22.92
CA LYS A 83 32.18 7.28 -24.24
C LYS A 83 31.31 6.80 -25.39
N GLY A 84 30.32 5.95 -25.12
CA GLY A 84 29.36 5.41 -26.07
C GLY A 84 28.52 6.51 -26.72
N ASP A 85 28.08 6.26 -27.96
CA ASP A 85 27.11 7.13 -28.64
C ASP A 85 25.73 7.03 -28.01
N TYR A 86 25.44 5.90 -27.38
CA TYR A 86 24.29 5.68 -26.53
C TYR A 86 24.70 5.23 -25.11
N LEU A 87 23.80 5.41 -24.16
CA LEU A 87 23.93 4.94 -22.79
C LEU A 87 22.71 4.15 -22.33
N MET A 88 22.93 3.18 -21.44
CA MET A 88 21.89 2.39 -20.78
C MET A 88 22.15 2.37 -19.29
N PHE A 89 21.09 2.46 -18.49
CA PHE A 89 21.16 2.20 -17.05
C PHE A 89 20.68 0.78 -16.78
N VAL A 90 21.42 0.05 -15.94
CA VAL A 90 21.04 -1.27 -15.43
C VAL A 90 21.25 -1.23 -13.92
N ASP A 91 20.25 -1.63 -13.15
CA ASP A 91 20.39 -1.74 -11.70
C ASP A 91 21.13 -3.05 -11.36
N SER A 92 22.01 -2.99 -10.37
CA SER A 92 22.97 -4.07 -10.05
C SER A 92 22.34 -5.34 -9.48
N ASP A 93 21.04 -5.31 -9.20
CA ASP A 93 20.21 -6.43 -8.73
C ASP A 93 19.30 -7.01 -9.82
N ASP A 94 19.38 -6.50 -11.04
CA ASP A 94 18.60 -6.94 -12.21
C ASP A 94 19.45 -7.69 -13.23
N ILE A 95 18.79 -8.39 -14.17
CA ILE A 95 19.44 -9.11 -15.28
C ILE A 95 18.81 -8.73 -16.63
N VAL A 96 19.53 -8.95 -17.73
CA VAL A 96 19.09 -8.63 -19.09
C VAL A 96 19.28 -9.81 -20.05
N ASP A 97 18.37 -9.96 -21.01
CA ASP A 97 18.44 -10.99 -22.06
C ASP A 97 19.54 -10.68 -23.11
N PRO A 98 20.22 -11.70 -23.68
CA PRO A 98 21.37 -11.53 -24.58
C PRO A 98 21.16 -10.65 -25.83
N GLU A 99 19.93 -10.56 -26.32
CA GLU A 99 19.58 -9.82 -27.55
C GLU A 99 19.27 -8.34 -27.29
N MET A 100 19.16 -7.91 -26.02
CA MET A 100 18.68 -6.59 -25.64
C MET A 100 19.45 -5.44 -26.30
N LEU A 101 20.79 -5.46 -26.22
CA LEU A 101 21.61 -4.38 -26.74
C LEU A 101 21.56 -4.32 -28.27
N THR A 102 21.54 -5.47 -28.94
CA THR A 102 21.48 -5.56 -30.41
C THR A 102 20.20 -4.91 -30.92
N ASP A 103 19.05 -5.36 -30.43
CA ASP A 103 17.74 -4.90 -30.92
C ASP A 103 17.49 -3.42 -30.63
N LEU A 104 17.82 -2.96 -29.42
CA LEU A 104 17.67 -1.56 -29.06
C LEU A 104 18.62 -0.66 -29.86
N TYR A 105 19.87 -1.08 -30.05
CA TYR A 105 20.84 -0.27 -30.78
C TYR A 105 20.52 -0.19 -32.27
N GLU A 106 20.21 -1.31 -32.92
CA GLU A 106 19.88 -1.32 -34.35
C GLU A 106 18.65 -0.45 -34.64
N SER A 107 17.59 -0.58 -33.84
CA SER A 107 16.39 0.23 -33.99
C SER A 107 16.66 1.71 -33.69
N ALA A 108 17.37 2.04 -32.61
CA ALA A 108 17.73 3.42 -32.29
C ALA A 108 18.60 4.07 -33.36
N PHE A 109 19.52 3.31 -33.96
CA PHE A 109 20.39 3.77 -35.03
C PHE A 109 19.59 4.06 -36.31
N VAL A 110 18.74 3.12 -36.74
CA VAL A 110 17.91 3.28 -37.95
C VAL A 110 16.92 4.43 -37.83
N LEU A 111 16.26 4.56 -36.67
CA LEU A 111 15.24 5.59 -36.42
C LEU A 111 15.84 6.92 -35.92
N GLU A 112 17.16 6.98 -35.76
CA GLU A 112 17.88 8.11 -35.17
C GLU A 112 17.23 8.58 -33.87
N SER A 113 16.99 7.67 -32.93
CA SER A 113 16.26 7.98 -31.71
C SER A 113 17.11 8.76 -30.70
N ASP A 114 16.49 9.68 -29.97
CA ASP A 114 17.05 10.28 -28.74
C ASP A 114 16.92 9.28 -27.59
N ILE A 115 15.82 8.54 -27.54
CA ILE A 115 15.53 7.49 -26.56
C ILE A 115 14.83 6.34 -27.27
N ILE A 116 15.25 5.11 -27.00
CA ILE A 116 14.46 3.91 -27.32
C ILE A 116 14.20 3.14 -26.04
N PHE A 117 13.05 2.50 -25.95
CA PHE A 117 12.72 1.68 -24.79
C PHE A 117 12.04 0.37 -25.20
N CYS A 118 12.14 -0.61 -24.31
CA CYS A 118 11.40 -1.86 -24.40
C CYS A 118 10.62 -2.12 -23.10
N PRO A 119 9.60 -2.99 -23.14
CA PRO A 119 8.98 -3.55 -21.95
C PRO A 119 9.99 -4.31 -21.10
N TYR A 120 9.59 -4.67 -19.89
CA TYR A 120 10.41 -5.45 -18.97
C TYR A 120 9.59 -6.48 -18.22
N PHE A 121 10.24 -7.58 -17.85
CA PHE A 121 9.71 -8.58 -16.94
C PHE A 121 9.84 -8.10 -15.51
N ARG A 122 8.73 -8.06 -14.79
CA ARG A 122 8.69 -7.84 -13.35
C ARG A 122 8.53 -9.16 -12.62
N HIS A 123 9.53 -9.53 -11.85
CA HIS A 123 9.52 -10.73 -11.01
C HIS A 123 9.07 -10.36 -9.61
N GLY A 124 7.88 -10.82 -9.20
CA GLY A 124 7.34 -10.60 -7.86
C GLY A 124 7.94 -11.55 -6.81
N LEU A 125 7.81 -11.18 -5.53
CA LEU A 125 8.33 -11.94 -4.38
C LEU A 125 7.84 -13.39 -4.31
N TYR A 126 6.70 -13.70 -4.93
CA TYR A 126 6.10 -15.05 -4.96
C TYR A 126 6.28 -15.76 -6.31
N GLN A 127 7.31 -15.40 -7.07
CA GLN A 127 7.65 -15.97 -8.39
C GLN A 127 6.54 -15.77 -9.44
N GLU A 128 5.75 -14.70 -9.31
CA GLU A 128 4.87 -14.19 -10.35
C GLU A 128 5.70 -13.36 -11.33
N VAL A 129 5.48 -13.52 -12.63
CA VAL A 129 6.16 -12.74 -13.67
C VAL A 129 5.11 -12.01 -14.48
N THR A 130 5.21 -10.69 -14.55
CA THR A 130 4.36 -9.82 -15.37
C THR A 130 5.21 -9.03 -16.34
N ILE A 131 4.65 -8.65 -17.49
CA ILE A 131 5.30 -7.72 -18.42
C ILE A 131 4.74 -6.32 -18.12
N GLU A 132 5.63 -5.36 -17.89
CA GLU A 132 5.30 -3.96 -17.66
C GLU A 132 6.03 -3.06 -18.67
N GLY A 133 5.61 -1.80 -18.79
CA GLY A 133 6.19 -0.87 -19.76
C GLY A 133 5.80 -1.16 -21.22
N THR A 134 4.61 -1.73 -21.45
CA THR A 134 4.02 -1.89 -22.78
C THR A 134 3.23 -0.66 -23.18
N TYR A 135 3.40 -0.20 -24.41
CA TYR A 135 2.78 1.01 -24.95
C TYR A 135 2.14 0.72 -26.31
N ASP A 136 1.17 1.55 -26.71
CA ASP A 136 0.51 1.45 -28.02
C ASP A 136 1.34 2.21 -29.08
N PHE A 137 2.60 1.80 -29.25
CA PHE A 137 3.57 2.38 -30.17
C PHE A 137 3.95 1.36 -31.25
N ASP A 138 3.99 1.81 -32.50
CA ASP A 138 4.47 1.04 -33.63
C ASP A 138 6.01 1.05 -33.66
N MET A 139 6.63 -0.11 -33.87
CA MET A 139 8.09 -0.25 -33.86
C MET A 139 8.80 0.52 -34.99
N ASP A 140 8.09 0.78 -36.10
CA ASP A 140 8.64 1.48 -37.28
C ASP A 140 8.37 3.00 -37.26
N LYS A 141 7.90 3.54 -36.12
CA LYS A 141 7.56 4.96 -35.97
C LYS A 141 8.39 5.63 -34.89
N VAL A 142 8.46 6.96 -35.03
CA VAL A 142 9.08 7.85 -34.05
C VAL A 142 7.98 8.70 -33.42
N TYR A 143 8.03 8.78 -32.10
CA TYR A 143 7.13 9.54 -31.23
C TYR A 143 7.91 10.66 -30.53
N THR A 144 7.20 11.57 -29.87
CA THR A 144 7.81 12.56 -28.98
C THR A 144 7.78 12.05 -27.53
N GLY A 145 8.60 12.63 -26.66
CA GLY A 145 8.51 12.30 -25.24
C GLY A 145 7.24 12.81 -24.56
N THR A 146 6.54 13.78 -25.14
CA THR A 146 5.20 14.15 -24.66
C THR A 146 4.15 13.08 -24.99
N ASP A 147 4.27 12.37 -26.12
CA ASP A 147 3.44 11.19 -26.40
C ASP A 147 3.66 10.09 -25.36
N PHE A 148 4.92 9.86 -24.94
CA PHE A 148 5.24 8.93 -23.86
C PHE A 148 4.59 9.37 -22.53
N LEU A 149 4.73 10.64 -22.14
CA LEU A 149 4.14 11.15 -20.90
C LEU A 149 2.62 10.95 -20.85
N ARG A 150 1.92 11.12 -21.99
CA ARG A 150 0.47 10.89 -22.09
C ARG A 150 0.07 9.41 -21.87
N GLN A 151 0.91 8.45 -22.28
CA GLN A 151 0.60 7.01 -22.21
C GLN A 151 1.17 6.30 -20.97
N SER A 152 2.19 6.86 -20.32
CA SER A 152 3.01 6.14 -19.33
C SER A 152 2.33 5.75 -18.02
N ASP A 153 1.11 6.20 -17.75
CA ASP A 153 0.40 5.93 -16.47
C ASP A 153 1.30 6.14 -15.22
N TYR A 154 2.25 7.08 -15.30
CA TYR A 154 3.25 7.38 -14.26
C TYR A 154 4.25 6.25 -13.95
N THR A 155 4.35 5.24 -14.82
CA THR A 155 5.36 4.18 -14.73
C THR A 155 6.71 4.70 -15.23
N VAL A 156 7.49 5.20 -14.28
CA VAL A 156 8.79 5.80 -14.53
C VAL A 156 9.88 4.84 -14.10
N THR A 157 10.73 4.44 -15.04
CA THR A 157 11.96 3.68 -14.77
C THR A 157 13.04 4.13 -15.73
N THR A 158 14.25 4.32 -15.23
CA THR A 158 15.43 4.65 -16.06
C THR A 158 15.98 3.45 -16.82
N CYS A 159 15.66 2.25 -16.34
CA CYS A 159 16.09 0.98 -16.92
C CYS A 159 15.19 0.58 -18.09
N SER A 160 15.58 -0.45 -18.83
CA SER A 160 14.93 -0.91 -20.08
C SER A 160 14.95 0.10 -21.24
N LYS A 161 15.89 1.06 -21.22
CA LYS A 161 16.01 2.13 -22.22
C LYS A 161 17.44 2.35 -22.65
N LEU A 162 17.60 2.75 -23.90
CA LEU A 162 18.86 3.21 -24.47
C LEU A 162 18.69 4.69 -24.86
N TYR A 163 19.59 5.53 -24.38
CA TYR A 163 19.52 6.99 -24.51
C TYR A 163 20.70 7.48 -25.33
N ARG A 164 20.48 8.39 -26.28
CA ARG A 164 21.56 9.03 -27.02
C ARG A 164 22.42 9.85 -26.07
N THR A 165 23.70 9.49 -25.91
CA THR A 165 24.59 10.07 -24.90
C THR A 165 24.69 11.59 -25.01
N ALA A 166 24.80 12.13 -26.23
CA ALA A 166 24.86 13.57 -26.46
C ALA A 166 23.58 14.31 -26.01
N PHE A 167 22.43 13.65 -26.09
CA PHE A 167 21.15 14.20 -25.65
C PHE A 167 21.01 14.16 -24.11
N VAL A 168 21.32 13.02 -23.47
CA VAL A 168 21.11 12.90 -22.01
C VAL A 168 22.17 13.58 -21.14
N LYS A 169 23.36 13.87 -21.68
CA LYS A 169 24.43 14.57 -20.93
C LYS A 169 24.05 15.97 -20.42
N GLN A 170 22.99 16.58 -20.95
CA GLN A 170 22.49 17.88 -20.49
C GLN A 170 21.58 17.80 -19.26
N PHE A 171 21.20 16.59 -18.81
CA PHE A 171 20.28 16.39 -17.69
C PHE A 171 20.97 15.65 -16.55
N ALA A 172 21.09 16.29 -15.39
CA ALA A 172 21.63 15.66 -14.19
C ALA A 172 20.51 15.07 -13.31
N PHE A 173 20.73 13.86 -12.79
CA PHE A 173 19.91 13.31 -11.72
C PHE A 173 20.02 14.19 -10.47
N PRO A 174 18.91 14.44 -9.77
CA PRO A 174 18.95 15.19 -8.52
C PRO A 174 19.50 14.35 -7.36
N ALA A 175 20.05 15.02 -6.34
CA ALA A 175 20.64 14.40 -5.14
C ALA A 175 19.59 14.11 -4.06
N HIS A 176 18.51 13.41 -4.41
CA HIS A 176 17.46 13.02 -3.47
C HIS A 176 16.88 11.63 -3.82
N TRP A 177 16.05 11.08 -2.93
CA TRP A 177 15.32 9.84 -3.19
C TRP A 177 14.31 10.00 -4.33
N PHE A 178 13.96 8.92 -5.03
CA PHE A 178 13.07 8.95 -6.20
C PHE A 178 13.66 9.81 -7.34
N GLU A 179 14.98 9.73 -7.51
CA GLU A 179 15.72 10.46 -8.54
C GLU A 179 15.28 10.08 -9.95
N ASP A 180 14.86 8.83 -10.15
CA ASP A 180 14.35 8.29 -11.41
C ASP A 180 12.98 8.89 -11.76
N VAL A 181 12.07 8.94 -10.79
CA VAL A 181 10.76 9.58 -10.88
C VAL A 181 10.90 11.06 -11.21
N ALA A 182 11.94 11.71 -10.69
CA ALA A 182 12.23 13.12 -10.96
C ALA A 182 12.84 13.35 -12.34
N TRP A 183 13.89 12.60 -12.67
CA TRP A 183 14.74 12.84 -13.82
C TRP A 183 14.06 12.46 -15.14
N LEU A 184 13.45 11.27 -15.22
CA LEU A 184 12.96 10.77 -16.51
C LEU A 184 11.85 11.63 -17.12
N PRO A 185 10.83 12.13 -16.38
CA PRO A 185 9.81 12.98 -16.98
C PRO A 185 10.38 14.29 -17.52
N VAL A 186 11.40 14.84 -16.85
CA VAL A 186 12.14 16.00 -17.35
C VAL A 186 12.83 15.65 -18.66
N VAL A 187 13.61 14.57 -18.72
CA VAL A 187 14.28 14.13 -19.96
C VAL A 187 13.29 13.87 -21.10
N MET A 188 12.17 13.18 -20.81
CA MET A 188 11.11 12.90 -21.78
C MET A 188 10.51 14.19 -22.33
N SER A 189 10.28 15.22 -21.50
CA SER A 189 9.70 16.49 -21.97
C SER A 189 10.56 17.23 -23.02
N TYR A 190 11.86 16.91 -23.12
CA TYR A 190 12.77 17.45 -24.15
C TYR A 190 13.05 16.50 -25.32
N ALA A 191 12.67 15.22 -25.22
CA ALA A 191 12.98 14.21 -26.23
C ALA A 191 12.08 14.38 -27.46
N LYS A 192 12.70 14.53 -28.64
CA LYS A 192 11.98 14.76 -29.91
C LYS A 192 11.77 13.48 -30.70
N LYS A 193 12.68 12.52 -30.55
CA LYS A 193 12.62 11.24 -31.25
C LYS A 193 12.67 10.08 -30.26
N ILE A 194 11.53 9.47 -30.00
CA ILE A 194 11.40 8.26 -29.20
C ILE A 194 10.92 7.11 -30.07
N SER A 195 11.55 5.95 -29.92
CA SER A 195 11.12 4.70 -30.57
C SER A 195 10.92 3.60 -29.53
N TYR A 196 10.38 2.47 -30.00
CA TYR A 196 9.94 1.36 -29.16
C TYR A 196 10.27 0.02 -29.79
N VAL A 197 10.71 -0.94 -28.97
CA VAL A 197 10.78 -2.36 -29.33
C VAL A 197 9.79 -3.13 -28.46
N SER A 198 8.97 -3.99 -29.08
CA SER A 198 7.88 -4.69 -28.37
C SER A 198 8.33 -5.86 -27.50
N THR A 199 9.54 -6.39 -27.73
CA THR A 199 10.07 -7.52 -26.96
C THR A 199 10.54 -7.08 -25.58
N PRO A 200 10.06 -7.70 -24.48
CA PRO A 200 10.63 -7.50 -23.16
C PRO A 200 12.00 -8.18 -23.06
N TYR A 201 13.02 -7.44 -22.61
CA TYR A 201 14.38 -7.96 -22.45
C TYR A 201 14.97 -7.76 -21.04
N TYR A 202 14.42 -6.83 -20.28
CA TYR A 202 14.95 -6.46 -18.98
C TYR A 202 14.20 -7.20 -17.88
N HIS A 203 14.89 -7.75 -16.89
CA HIS A 203 14.29 -8.51 -15.79
C HIS A 203 14.49 -7.76 -14.48
N TYR A 204 13.41 -7.11 -14.03
CA TYR A 204 13.34 -6.47 -12.72
C TYR A 204 13.10 -7.50 -11.61
N LEU A 205 14.11 -7.76 -10.78
CA LEU A 205 14.10 -8.82 -9.76
C LEU A 205 13.77 -8.23 -8.38
N ARG A 206 12.58 -8.53 -7.84
CA ARG A 206 12.23 -8.08 -6.48
C ARG A 206 12.75 -9.04 -5.41
N HIS A 207 13.40 -8.49 -4.40
CA HIS A 207 13.84 -9.20 -3.19
C HIS A 207 13.34 -8.50 -1.91
N ASP A 208 13.46 -9.19 -0.78
CA ASP A 208 12.93 -8.72 0.50
C ASP A 208 13.56 -7.39 0.98
N THR A 209 14.80 -7.13 0.55
CA THR A 209 15.58 -5.91 0.85
C THR A 209 15.38 -4.77 -0.14
N SER A 210 14.60 -4.94 -1.22
CA SER A 210 14.42 -3.89 -2.22
C SER A 210 13.86 -2.61 -1.59
N ILE A 211 14.40 -1.45 -1.95
CA ILE A 211 14.05 -0.12 -1.38
C ILE A 211 12.52 0.12 -1.38
N VAL A 212 11.83 -0.35 -2.43
CA VAL A 212 10.39 -0.19 -2.65
C VAL A 212 9.52 -1.00 -1.65
N SER A 213 10.08 -1.97 -0.92
CA SER A 213 9.34 -2.84 0.02
C SER A 213 9.14 -2.23 1.41
N SER A 214 9.90 -1.18 1.79
CA SER A 214 9.86 -0.59 3.14
C SER A 214 8.86 0.58 3.25
N THR A 215 7.64 0.28 3.67
CA THR A 215 6.48 1.20 3.68
C THR A 215 6.39 2.15 4.88
N SER A 216 7.45 2.33 5.67
CA SER A 216 7.43 3.16 6.89
C SER A 216 8.45 4.29 6.96
N ASN A 217 9.25 4.53 5.91
CA ASN A 217 10.41 5.42 6.02
C ASN A 217 10.15 6.87 5.57
N LYS A 218 10.73 7.85 6.28
CA LYS A 218 10.71 9.30 5.94
C LYS A 218 11.26 9.59 4.53
N GLN A 219 12.06 8.68 3.98
CA GLN A 219 12.60 8.70 2.62
C GLN A 219 11.50 8.78 1.54
N ILE A 220 10.29 8.29 1.82
CA ILE A 220 9.12 8.37 0.92
C ILE A 220 8.79 9.82 0.54
N LEU A 221 9.04 10.78 1.44
CA LEU A 221 8.81 12.21 1.18
C LEU A 221 9.71 12.77 0.08
N GLY A 222 10.81 12.10 -0.29
CA GLY A 222 11.63 12.49 -1.45
C GLY A 222 10.85 12.46 -2.77
N SER A 223 9.73 11.74 -2.84
CA SER A 223 8.83 11.83 -3.99
C SER A 223 8.14 13.18 -4.15
N LEU A 224 7.97 13.96 -3.07
CA LEU A 224 7.50 15.35 -3.16
C LEU A 224 8.56 16.22 -3.84
N ASP A 225 9.83 16.03 -3.47
CA ASP A 225 10.96 16.73 -4.08
C ASP A 225 11.11 16.34 -5.56
N ALA A 226 10.89 15.07 -5.89
CA ALA A 226 10.84 14.60 -7.27
C ALA A 226 9.75 15.31 -8.10
N ILE A 227 8.53 15.44 -7.58
CA ILE A 227 7.45 16.15 -8.28
C ILE A 227 7.78 17.64 -8.44
N ARG A 228 8.34 18.29 -7.40
CA ARG A 228 8.80 19.68 -7.48
C ARG A 228 9.90 19.85 -8.54
N PHE A 229 10.84 18.91 -8.60
CA PHE A 229 11.90 18.89 -9.59
C PHE A 229 11.32 18.84 -11.01
N ILE A 230 10.31 18.01 -11.27
CA ILE A 230 9.65 17.94 -12.58
C ILE A 230 9.05 19.30 -12.95
N VAL A 231 8.24 19.90 -12.07
CA VAL A 231 7.59 21.20 -12.35
C VAL A 231 8.63 22.29 -12.62
N GLN A 232 9.77 22.26 -11.94
CA GLN A 232 10.83 23.28 -12.08
C GLN A 232 11.72 23.10 -13.31
N ASN A 233 11.95 21.87 -13.77
CA ASN A 233 12.99 21.57 -14.76
C ASN A 233 12.46 21.02 -16.09
N ALA A 234 11.20 20.59 -16.16
CA ALA A 234 10.61 20.10 -17.41
C ALA A 234 10.56 21.19 -18.48
N ASN A 235 10.51 20.77 -19.74
CA ASN A 235 10.43 21.65 -20.89
C ASN A 235 9.19 22.55 -20.81
N PRO A 236 9.33 23.89 -20.75
CA PRO A 236 8.20 24.80 -20.70
C PRO A 236 7.26 24.68 -21.91
N GLU A 237 7.76 24.29 -23.08
CA GLU A 237 6.95 24.07 -24.28
C GLU A 237 6.06 22.81 -24.17
N ALA A 238 6.37 21.90 -23.24
CA ALA A 238 5.63 20.68 -22.96
C ALA A 238 4.73 20.81 -21.71
N ALA A 239 4.48 22.04 -21.23
CA ALA A 239 3.72 22.27 -20.01
C ALA A 239 2.31 21.65 -20.05
N SER A 240 1.69 21.57 -21.24
CA SER A 240 0.37 20.97 -21.43
C SER A 240 0.29 19.47 -21.15
N GLU A 241 1.41 18.76 -21.27
CA GLU A 241 1.51 17.32 -20.97
C GLU A 241 2.13 17.08 -19.60
N VAL A 242 3.04 17.96 -19.16
CA VAL A 242 3.68 17.88 -17.84
C VAL A 242 2.70 18.19 -16.71
N ALA A 243 1.81 19.17 -16.88
CA ALA A 243 0.82 19.55 -15.88
C ALA A 243 -0.16 18.40 -15.51
N PRO A 244 -0.88 17.78 -16.46
CA PRO A 244 -1.74 16.64 -16.13
C PRO A 244 -0.93 15.45 -15.63
N PHE A 245 0.32 15.28 -16.09
CA PHE A 245 1.19 14.21 -15.62
C PHE A 245 1.53 14.36 -14.13
N THR A 246 2.04 15.53 -13.75
CA THR A 246 2.42 15.85 -12.36
C THR A 246 1.22 15.82 -11.42
N ALA A 247 0.07 16.36 -11.83
CA ALA A 247 -1.16 16.30 -11.04
C ALA A 247 -1.57 14.85 -10.75
N SER A 248 -1.54 13.99 -11.76
CA SER A 248 -1.96 12.61 -11.64
C SER A 248 -0.95 11.75 -10.88
N LEU A 249 0.35 11.98 -11.04
CA LEU A 249 1.41 11.39 -10.21
C LEU A 249 1.22 11.78 -8.73
N THR A 250 0.94 13.04 -8.46
CA THR A 250 0.71 13.53 -7.09
C THR A 250 -0.51 12.86 -6.46
N LEU A 251 -1.62 12.77 -7.20
CA LEU A 251 -2.82 12.05 -6.76
C LEU A 251 -2.57 10.54 -6.59
N TYR A 252 -1.74 9.94 -7.46
CA TYR A 252 -1.35 8.54 -7.34
C TYR A 252 -0.56 8.31 -6.05
N MET A 253 0.42 9.15 -5.75
CA MET A 253 1.22 9.06 -4.51
C MET A 253 0.36 9.30 -3.27
N CYS A 254 -0.50 10.31 -3.29
CA CYS A 254 -1.49 10.58 -2.23
C CYS A 254 -2.31 9.32 -1.88
N THR A 255 -2.81 8.61 -2.89
CA THR A 255 -3.58 7.37 -2.67
C THR A 255 -2.73 6.14 -2.30
N ARG A 256 -1.43 6.12 -2.60
CA ARG A 256 -0.52 5.02 -2.21
C ARG A 256 0.09 5.21 -0.83
N ARG A 257 0.06 6.44 -0.30
CA ARG A 257 0.74 6.87 0.92
C ARG A 257 -0.21 7.70 1.80
N PRO A 258 -1.30 7.09 2.32
CA PRO A 258 -2.33 7.80 3.07
C PRO A 258 -1.80 8.53 4.33
N ALA A 259 -0.74 8.00 4.95
CA ALA A 259 -0.09 8.62 6.10
C ALA A 259 0.53 10.00 5.80
N PHE A 260 0.84 10.30 4.54
CA PHE A 260 1.44 11.56 4.08
C PHE A 260 0.55 12.28 3.06
N ALA A 261 -0.72 11.90 2.96
CA ALA A 261 -1.65 12.43 1.95
C ALA A 261 -1.78 13.96 2.01
N ASP A 262 -1.67 14.54 3.21
CA ASP A 262 -1.65 15.96 3.48
C ASP A 262 -0.56 16.69 2.68
N ARG A 263 0.67 16.18 2.72
CA ARG A 263 1.80 16.80 2.04
C ARG A 263 1.67 16.77 0.53
N TYR A 264 1.12 15.67 -0.03
CA TYR A 264 0.84 15.60 -1.47
C TYR A 264 -0.31 16.51 -1.88
N VAL A 265 -1.28 16.69 -1.00
CA VAL A 265 -2.39 17.61 -1.23
C VAL A 265 -1.94 19.05 -1.15
N ASP A 266 -1.09 19.40 -0.19
CA ASP A 266 -0.45 20.72 -0.11
C ASP A 266 0.34 20.98 -1.39
N LEU A 267 1.09 19.98 -1.88
CA LEU A 267 1.79 20.09 -3.15
C LEU A 267 0.85 20.27 -4.36
N LEU A 268 -0.32 19.63 -4.39
CA LEU A 268 -1.35 19.90 -5.41
C LEU A 268 -1.82 21.35 -5.35
N MET A 269 -2.03 21.88 -4.14
CA MET A 269 -2.47 23.27 -3.94
C MET A 269 -1.37 24.27 -4.31
N GLU A 270 -0.11 24.00 -3.96
CA GLU A 270 1.08 24.77 -4.36
C GLU A 270 1.16 24.90 -5.88
N ASN A 271 0.79 23.85 -6.62
CA ASN A 271 0.85 23.78 -8.08
C ASN A 271 -0.50 24.06 -8.76
N LYS A 272 -1.51 24.55 -8.04
CA LYS A 272 -2.88 24.73 -8.55
C LYS A 272 -2.91 25.56 -9.84
N ASP A 273 -2.27 26.74 -9.83
CA ASP A 273 -2.30 27.65 -10.97
C ASP A 273 -1.58 27.07 -12.19
N PHE A 274 -0.44 26.42 -11.98
CA PHE A 274 0.29 25.72 -13.04
C PHE A 274 -0.58 24.62 -13.67
N ILE A 275 -1.21 23.77 -12.84
CA ILE A 275 -2.04 22.67 -13.30
C ILE A 275 -3.26 23.19 -14.05
N LEU A 276 -3.98 24.17 -13.50
CA LEU A 276 -5.19 24.72 -14.11
C LEU A 276 -4.92 25.47 -15.42
N SER A 277 -3.79 26.18 -15.50
CA SER A 277 -3.47 26.98 -16.69
C SER A 277 -2.96 26.16 -17.87
N ASN A 278 -2.38 24.98 -17.61
CA ASN A 278 -1.73 24.18 -18.64
C ASN A 278 -2.49 22.89 -18.98
N THR A 279 -3.42 22.41 -18.15
CA THR A 279 -4.13 21.15 -18.44
C THR A 279 -5.31 21.36 -19.39
N ASN A 280 -5.33 20.65 -20.53
CA ASN A 280 -6.54 20.52 -21.34
C ASN A 280 -7.53 19.54 -20.69
N PHE A 281 -8.49 20.05 -19.91
CA PHE A 281 -9.46 19.20 -19.22
C PHE A 281 -10.51 18.53 -20.13
N GLU A 282 -10.62 18.93 -21.40
CA GLU A 282 -11.45 18.21 -22.37
C GLU A 282 -10.85 16.84 -22.71
N GLU A 283 -9.51 16.77 -22.76
CA GLU A 283 -8.75 15.52 -22.96
C GLU A 283 -8.59 14.71 -21.66
N HIS A 284 -8.70 15.37 -20.50
CA HIS A 284 -8.55 14.76 -19.17
C HIS A 284 -9.78 14.89 -18.26
N PRO A 285 -10.99 14.44 -18.68
CA PRO A 285 -12.23 14.66 -17.92
C PRO A 285 -12.21 13.96 -16.56
N ARG A 286 -11.57 12.79 -16.45
CA ARG A 286 -11.42 12.06 -15.17
C ARG A 286 -10.51 12.83 -14.20
N LEU A 287 -9.45 13.45 -14.70
CA LEU A 287 -8.55 14.24 -13.87
C LEU A 287 -9.27 15.49 -13.36
N LYS A 288 -10.05 16.17 -14.21
CA LYS A 288 -10.87 17.31 -13.83
C LYS A 288 -11.75 17.00 -12.62
N VAL A 289 -12.55 15.93 -12.71
CA VAL A 289 -13.45 15.48 -11.62
C VAL A 289 -12.67 15.21 -10.33
N ARG A 290 -11.49 14.58 -10.44
CA ARG A 290 -10.65 14.31 -9.27
C ARG A 290 -10.07 15.58 -8.65
N LEU A 291 -9.66 16.55 -9.47
CA LEU A 291 -9.08 17.81 -9.00
C LEU A 291 -10.12 18.78 -8.43
N ASP A 292 -11.34 18.80 -8.97
CA ASP A 292 -12.44 19.62 -8.45
C ASP A 292 -12.70 19.36 -6.96
N TYR A 293 -12.54 18.11 -6.51
CA TYR A 293 -12.61 17.74 -5.09
C TYR A 293 -11.57 18.47 -4.23
N TYR A 294 -10.37 18.71 -4.76
CA TYR A 294 -9.31 19.38 -4.03
C TYR A 294 -9.37 20.91 -4.16
N TYR A 295 -9.81 21.43 -5.32
CA TYR A 295 -9.68 22.85 -5.65
C TYR A 295 -10.91 23.71 -5.40
N ASN A 296 -12.13 23.15 -5.46
CA ASN A 296 -13.36 23.93 -5.59
C ASN A 296 -14.47 23.58 -4.57
N ALA A 297 -14.38 22.44 -3.86
CA ALA A 297 -15.53 21.89 -3.12
C ALA A 297 -15.32 21.67 -1.62
N PHE A 298 -14.22 22.17 -1.02
CA PHE A 298 -13.76 21.61 0.23
C PHE A 298 -13.54 22.60 1.39
N GLN A 299 -14.41 22.54 2.41
CA GLN A 299 -14.12 23.03 3.76
C GLN A 299 -13.58 21.86 4.58
N ALA A 300 -12.35 21.99 5.07
CA ALA A 300 -11.76 21.03 5.98
C ALA A 300 -12.39 21.12 7.35
N ILE A 301 -12.61 19.97 7.99
CA ILE A 301 -12.83 19.95 9.44
C ILE A 301 -11.62 20.65 10.07
N PRO A 302 -11.82 21.73 10.85
CA PRO A 302 -10.74 22.42 11.53
C PRO A 302 -9.91 21.48 12.41
N LYS A 303 -8.61 21.74 12.49
CA LYS A 303 -7.69 21.04 13.39
C LYS A 303 -7.83 21.57 14.82
N HIS A 304 -9.05 21.46 15.35
CA HIS A 304 -9.38 21.92 16.69
C HIS A 304 -10.11 20.80 17.42
N ILE A 305 -9.59 20.42 18.57
CA ILE A 305 -10.12 19.35 19.40
C ILE A 305 -10.79 19.93 20.64
N TYR A 306 -12.03 19.49 20.87
CA TYR A 306 -12.80 19.80 22.06
C TYR A 306 -12.97 18.55 22.93
N TYR A 307 -12.61 18.67 24.20
CA TYR A 307 -12.97 17.70 25.24
C TYR A 307 -13.59 18.43 26.44
N ASP A 308 -14.25 17.72 27.35
CA ASP A 308 -15.01 18.35 28.44
C ASP A 308 -14.58 17.89 29.85
N HIS A 309 -14.65 18.82 30.81
CA HIS A 309 -14.30 18.61 32.22
C HIS A 309 -15.27 19.24 33.23
N PHE A 310 -16.58 19.22 32.96
CA PHE A 310 -17.57 19.72 33.89
C PHE A 310 -17.67 18.91 35.19
N GLY A 311 -17.93 19.60 36.30
CA GLY A 311 -18.24 19.01 37.61
C GLY A 311 -17.06 18.37 38.35
N LYS A 312 -15.84 18.54 37.84
CA LYS A 312 -14.61 18.02 38.45
C LYS A 312 -13.58 19.15 38.54
N THR A 313 -12.81 19.19 39.63
CA THR A 313 -11.71 20.15 39.81
C THR A 313 -10.38 19.67 39.23
N THR A 314 -10.23 18.35 39.00
CA THR A 314 -9.00 17.72 38.48
C THR A 314 -9.32 16.45 37.69
N LEU A 315 -8.57 16.19 36.62
CA LEU A 315 -8.58 14.92 35.88
C LEU A 315 -8.03 13.77 36.74
N THR A 316 -8.55 12.56 36.51
CA THR A 316 -7.92 11.35 37.05
C THR A 316 -6.60 11.07 36.33
N GLU A 317 -5.66 10.38 36.97
CA GLU A 317 -4.38 9.97 36.37
C GLU A 317 -4.57 9.24 35.04
N GLN A 318 -5.63 8.43 34.93
CA GLN A 318 -5.99 7.73 33.70
C GLN A 318 -6.53 8.67 32.62
N GLU A 319 -7.38 9.65 32.96
CA GLU A 319 -7.85 10.65 32.01
C GLU A 319 -6.70 11.55 31.52
N GLN A 320 -5.78 11.94 32.41
CA GLN A 320 -4.59 12.71 32.08
C GLN A 320 -3.68 11.93 31.13
N ASN A 321 -3.36 10.66 31.43
CA ASN A 321 -2.55 9.82 30.56
C ASN A 321 -3.16 9.64 29.15
N ASN A 322 -4.50 9.53 29.05
CA ASN A 322 -5.16 9.45 27.75
C ASN A 322 -4.99 10.75 26.96
N LEU A 323 -5.14 11.90 27.62
CA LEU A 323 -4.96 13.22 27.00
C LEU A 323 -3.50 13.46 26.60
N ASP A 324 -2.53 13.12 27.45
CA ASP A 324 -1.10 13.27 27.14
C ASP A 324 -0.70 12.41 25.94
N THR A 325 -1.26 11.19 25.85
CA THR A 325 -1.10 10.32 24.67
C THR A 325 -1.70 10.98 23.43
N LEU A 326 -2.87 11.60 23.55
CA LEU A 326 -3.51 12.33 22.46
C LEU A 326 -2.64 13.51 22.01
N VAL A 327 -2.16 14.33 22.94
CA VAL A 327 -1.29 15.48 22.65
C VAL A 327 0.00 15.05 21.97
N GLY A 328 0.73 14.07 22.53
CA GLY A 328 1.99 13.55 21.99
C GLY A 328 1.86 12.97 20.58
N THR A 329 0.69 12.47 20.26
CA THR A 329 0.30 11.96 18.95
C THR A 329 -0.05 13.07 17.97
N LEU A 330 -0.71 14.12 18.45
CA LEU A 330 -1.14 15.29 17.68
C LEU A 330 -0.03 16.32 17.47
N VAL A 331 1.14 16.17 18.11
CA VAL A 331 2.31 17.03 17.86
C VAL A 331 2.73 16.99 16.38
N GLU A 332 2.51 15.88 15.65
CA GLU A 332 2.73 15.83 14.20
C GLU A 332 1.56 16.42 13.37
N PHE A 333 0.40 16.66 14.00
CA PHE A 333 -0.84 17.11 13.38
C PHE A 333 -1.12 18.62 13.55
N ASP A 334 -0.43 19.31 14.46
CA ASP A 334 -0.54 20.75 14.74
C ASP A 334 -1.99 21.20 14.98
N ALA A 335 -2.66 20.58 15.95
CA ALA A 335 -4.03 20.91 16.33
C ALA A 335 -4.11 21.70 17.64
N GLU A 336 -5.02 22.66 17.69
CA GLU A 336 -5.41 23.35 18.91
C GLU A 336 -6.32 22.44 19.76
N ILE A 337 -6.13 22.44 21.08
CA ILE A 337 -6.91 21.62 22.01
C ILE A 337 -7.54 22.53 23.06
N THR A 338 -8.86 22.44 23.22
CA THR A 338 -9.62 23.20 24.21
C THR A 338 -10.37 22.27 25.14
N CYS A 339 -10.18 22.48 26.45
CA CYS A 339 -11.03 21.90 27.48
C CYS A 339 -12.29 22.76 27.63
N LEU A 340 -13.47 22.17 27.58
CA LEU A 340 -14.73 22.83 27.85
C LEU A 340 -15.13 22.58 29.31
N ASP A 341 -15.29 23.65 30.06
CA ASP A 341 -15.55 23.66 31.50
C ASP A 341 -16.36 24.89 31.93
N GLU A 342 -16.57 25.06 33.23
CA GLU A 342 -17.34 26.17 33.79
C GLU A 342 -16.70 27.55 33.55
N GLU A 343 -15.41 27.63 33.23
CA GLU A 343 -14.72 28.90 32.99
C GLU A 343 -15.02 29.47 31.60
N ASN A 344 -15.21 28.59 30.61
CA ASN A 344 -15.41 28.97 29.22
C ASN A 344 -16.78 28.60 28.64
N CYS A 345 -17.63 27.90 29.39
CA CYS A 345 -18.99 27.55 28.99
C CYS A 345 -20.04 28.10 29.95
N ASN A 346 -21.04 28.81 29.41
CA ASN A 346 -22.11 29.41 30.20
C ASN A 346 -23.20 28.38 30.56
N ILE A 347 -23.10 27.76 31.74
CA ILE A 347 -24.07 26.76 32.22
C ILE A 347 -25.52 27.31 32.32
N ASP A 348 -25.69 28.64 32.46
CA ASP A 348 -27.00 29.29 32.54
C ASP A 348 -27.66 29.54 31.19
N GLU A 349 -27.00 29.24 30.07
CA GLU A 349 -27.51 29.62 28.74
C GLU A 349 -28.77 28.86 28.33
N HIS A 350 -29.02 27.70 28.95
CA HIS A 350 -30.24 26.93 28.70
C HIS A 350 -30.75 26.23 29.98
N PRO A 351 -32.05 26.33 30.32
CA PRO A 351 -32.60 25.75 31.55
C PRO A 351 -32.34 24.25 31.72
N ALA A 352 -32.39 23.49 30.63
CA ALA A 352 -32.12 22.04 30.66
C ALA A 352 -30.64 21.73 30.98
N ILE A 353 -29.71 22.60 30.61
CA ILE A 353 -28.27 22.45 30.91
C ILE A 353 -28.01 22.76 32.38
N ARG A 354 -28.59 23.86 32.88
CA ARG A 354 -28.55 24.18 34.32
C ARG A 354 -29.14 23.05 35.16
N LYS A 355 -30.25 22.45 34.73
CA LYS A 355 -30.86 21.29 35.38
C LYS A 355 -29.92 20.07 35.37
N ALA A 356 -29.41 19.68 34.20
CA ALA A 356 -28.48 18.54 34.07
C ALA A 356 -27.22 18.72 34.93
N TYR A 357 -26.68 19.94 34.98
CA TYR A 357 -25.52 20.28 35.81
C TYR A 357 -25.82 20.07 37.31
N ASN A 358 -26.95 20.57 37.80
CA ASN A 358 -27.35 20.43 39.20
C ASN A 358 -27.64 18.97 39.58
N GLU A 359 -28.08 18.15 38.62
CA GLU A 359 -28.30 16.70 38.78
C GLU A 359 -26.99 15.89 38.69
N GLY A 360 -25.85 16.52 38.43
CA GLY A 360 -24.56 15.84 38.27
C GLY A 360 -24.39 15.10 36.95
N ARG A 361 -25.26 15.35 35.95
CA ARG A 361 -25.20 14.75 34.61
C ARG A 361 -24.21 15.49 33.71
N TYR A 362 -22.97 15.60 34.17
CA TYR A 362 -21.92 16.40 33.53
C TYR A 362 -21.57 15.94 32.10
N HIS A 363 -21.77 14.66 31.77
CA HIS A 363 -21.54 14.16 30.41
C HIS A 363 -22.54 14.75 29.40
N VAL A 364 -23.80 14.96 29.81
CA VAL A 364 -24.82 15.62 28.96
C VAL A 364 -24.47 17.08 28.74
N VAL A 365 -24.00 17.77 29.79
CA VAL A 365 -23.49 19.15 29.70
C VAL A 365 -22.32 19.23 28.73
N GLY A 366 -21.35 18.32 28.85
CA GLY A 366 -20.21 18.24 27.93
C GLY A 366 -20.60 17.98 26.48
N GLN A 367 -21.55 17.06 26.23
CA GLN A 367 -22.07 16.77 24.89
C GLN A 367 -22.73 17.99 24.24
N TYR A 368 -23.50 18.76 25.02
CA TYR A 368 -24.14 19.98 24.55
C TYR A 368 -23.12 21.01 24.07
N PHE A 369 -22.13 21.37 24.91
CA PHE A 369 -21.15 22.39 24.56
C PHE A 369 -20.22 21.94 23.42
N LYS A 370 -19.88 20.64 23.34
CA LYS A 370 -19.15 20.11 22.18
C LYS A 370 -19.95 20.26 20.89
N CYS A 371 -21.24 19.91 20.88
CA CYS A 371 -22.07 20.11 19.68
C CYS A 371 -22.19 21.58 19.30
N LYS A 372 -22.38 22.46 20.28
CA LYS A 372 -22.42 23.91 20.05
C LYS A 372 -21.13 24.41 19.40
N LYS A 373 -19.97 24.06 19.98
CA LYS A 373 -18.65 24.42 19.41
C LYS A 373 -18.45 23.88 18.00
N LEU A 374 -18.82 22.63 17.73
CA LEU A 374 -18.75 22.08 16.38
C LEU A 374 -19.67 22.81 15.37
N MET A 375 -20.85 23.27 15.79
CA MET A 375 -21.73 24.04 14.90
C MET A 375 -21.18 25.45 14.62
N GLU A 376 -20.63 26.12 15.63
CA GLU A 376 -20.11 27.49 15.53
C GLU A 376 -18.77 27.58 14.81
N GLU A 377 -17.83 26.73 15.19
CA GLU A 377 -16.42 26.85 14.81
C GLU A 377 -15.96 25.64 13.98
N GLY A 378 -16.68 24.52 14.02
CA GLY A 378 -16.21 23.24 13.48
C GLY A 378 -15.09 22.64 14.33
N GLY A 379 -14.70 21.40 14.01
CA GLY A 379 -13.59 20.71 14.64
C GLY A 379 -13.92 19.28 15.01
N ILE A 380 -13.34 18.79 16.10
CA ILE A 380 -13.37 17.40 16.50
C ILE A 380 -13.76 17.31 17.98
N ALA A 381 -14.90 16.70 18.28
CA ALA A 381 -15.32 16.39 19.63
C ALA A 381 -14.77 15.03 20.06
N LEU A 382 -14.05 15.00 21.19
CA LEU A 382 -13.49 13.79 21.78
C LEU A 382 -13.93 13.63 23.23
N SER A 383 -14.20 12.39 23.62
CA SER A 383 -14.31 12.02 25.02
C SER A 383 -12.91 11.76 25.61
N LYS A 384 -12.68 12.17 26.86
CA LYS A 384 -11.49 11.83 27.67
C LYS A 384 -11.27 10.32 27.91
N GLN A 385 -12.28 9.51 27.59
CA GLN A 385 -12.22 8.05 27.65
C GLN A 385 -11.70 7.43 26.35
N VAL A 386 -11.58 8.21 25.28
CA VAL A 386 -11.03 7.72 24.02
C VAL A 386 -9.57 7.35 24.23
N ARG A 387 -9.21 6.15 23.78
CA ARG A 387 -7.86 5.63 23.81
C ARG A 387 -7.45 5.25 22.40
N GLY A 388 -6.16 5.31 22.16
CA GLY A 388 -5.60 4.65 21.02
C GLY A 388 -5.79 5.34 19.67
N ILE A 389 -5.96 6.67 19.66
CA ILE A 389 -5.82 7.46 18.44
C ILE A 389 -4.34 7.77 18.26
N LYS A 390 -3.71 7.32 17.15
CA LYS A 390 -2.31 7.67 16.81
C LYS A 390 -2.17 8.68 15.67
N TYR A 391 -3.16 8.87 14.80
CA TYR A 391 -3.18 10.01 13.89
C TYR A 391 -4.64 10.28 13.53
N ILE A 392 -5.01 11.55 13.37
CA ILE A 392 -6.18 11.89 12.57
C ILE A 392 -5.59 12.30 11.23
N THR A 393 -5.75 11.51 10.16
CA THR A 393 -5.14 11.92 8.89
C THR A 393 -5.79 13.21 8.38
N PRO A 394 -5.06 14.14 7.77
CA PRO A 394 -5.68 15.30 7.14
C PRO A 394 -6.64 14.91 6.02
N LEU A 395 -6.54 13.69 5.48
CA LEU A 395 -7.52 13.13 4.55
C LEU A 395 -8.86 12.76 5.22
N LEU A 396 -8.88 12.37 6.50
CA LEU A 396 -10.12 12.26 7.28
C LEU A 396 -10.71 13.64 7.57
N LEU A 397 -9.87 14.65 7.83
CA LEU A 397 -10.34 16.04 7.90
C LEU A 397 -10.80 16.57 6.55
N ARG A 398 -10.56 15.81 5.46
CA ARG A 398 -11.11 16.09 4.14
C ARG A 398 -12.56 15.63 3.94
N THR A 399 -13.28 15.27 5.01
CA THR A 399 -14.74 15.13 5.00
C THR A 399 -15.40 16.39 5.55
N GLN A 400 -16.70 16.56 5.30
CA GLN A 400 -17.46 17.66 5.90
C GLN A 400 -18.06 17.28 7.26
N ALA A 401 -18.25 15.98 7.53
CA ALA A 401 -18.58 15.42 8.83
C ALA A 401 -18.09 13.96 8.97
N LEU A 402 -17.80 13.53 10.20
CA LEU A 402 -17.31 12.20 10.56
C LEU A 402 -17.83 11.76 11.93
N PHE A 403 -18.25 10.50 12.07
CA PHE A 403 -18.75 9.92 13.32
C PHE A 403 -18.12 8.56 13.64
N GLY A 404 -17.96 8.24 14.91
CA GLY A 404 -17.41 6.97 15.39
C GLY A 404 -18.45 5.87 15.59
N PHE A 405 -18.07 4.61 15.38
CA PHE A 405 -18.83 3.39 15.71
C PHE A 405 -18.17 2.67 16.89
N GLN A 406 -18.92 2.35 17.93
CA GLN A 406 -18.44 1.46 19.00
C GLN A 406 -18.18 0.03 18.49
N ASN A 407 -19.00 -0.42 17.54
CA ASN A 407 -18.94 -1.73 16.88
C ASN A 407 -19.67 -1.67 15.53
N ASP A 408 -19.73 -2.78 14.79
CA ASP A 408 -20.33 -2.86 13.45
C ASP A 408 -21.82 -2.48 13.38
N THR A 409 -22.50 -2.32 14.52
CA THR A 409 -23.95 -2.07 14.60
C THR A 409 -24.34 -0.85 15.45
N SER A 410 -23.40 -0.17 16.14
CA SER A 410 -23.68 0.91 17.09
C SER A 410 -22.73 2.09 16.96
N ILE A 411 -23.27 3.26 16.67
CA ILE A 411 -22.56 4.55 16.67
C ILE A 411 -22.20 4.94 18.10
N THR A 412 -21.14 5.72 18.29
CA THR A 412 -20.72 6.23 19.60
C THR A 412 -20.57 7.75 19.61
N GLU A 413 -20.94 8.33 20.73
CA GLU A 413 -20.74 9.73 21.11
C GLU A 413 -19.30 10.06 21.55
N ARG A 414 -18.38 9.07 21.50
CA ARG A 414 -16.99 9.22 21.97
C ARG A 414 -16.09 10.01 20.99
N ILE A 415 -16.35 9.95 19.69
CA ILE A 415 -15.61 10.70 18.66
C ILE A 415 -16.55 11.09 17.51
N TYR A 416 -16.59 12.39 17.21
CA TYR A 416 -17.33 12.93 16.07
C TYR A 416 -16.76 14.30 15.68
N ALA A 417 -16.92 14.68 14.42
CA ALA A 417 -16.30 15.87 13.86
C ALA A 417 -17.15 16.44 12.71
N ALA A 418 -17.08 17.75 12.51
CA ALA A 418 -17.78 18.44 11.43
C ALA A 418 -17.15 19.78 11.11
N VAL A 419 -17.41 20.29 9.90
CA VAL A 419 -17.20 21.70 9.55
C VAL A 419 -18.25 22.56 10.24
N ALA A 420 -17.93 23.84 10.45
CA ALA A 420 -18.87 24.81 10.97
C ALA A 420 -20.15 24.85 10.11
N GLY A 421 -21.32 24.90 10.75
CA GLY A 421 -22.61 24.99 10.08
C GLY A 421 -23.06 23.74 9.31
N HIS A 422 -22.39 22.58 9.46
CA HIS A 422 -22.80 21.37 8.74
C HIS A 422 -24.24 20.94 9.11
N PRO A 423 -25.16 20.71 8.14
CA PRO A 423 -26.57 20.43 8.41
C PRO A 423 -26.81 19.24 9.34
N VAL A 424 -26.04 18.15 9.19
CA VAL A 424 -26.16 16.98 10.08
C VAL A 424 -25.94 17.33 11.56
N MET A 425 -25.05 18.29 11.86
CA MET A 425 -24.77 18.65 13.24
C MET A 425 -25.95 19.39 13.86
N GLN A 426 -26.61 20.24 13.07
CA GLN A 426 -27.86 20.88 13.49
C GLN A 426 -28.96 19.83 13.74
N GLU A 427 -29.14 18.87 12.83
CA GLU A 427 -30.13 17.80 13.01
C GLU A 427 -29.85 16.95 14.27
N ILE A 428 -28.58 16.60 14.51
CA ILE A 428 -28.17 15.86 15.71
C ILE A 428 -28.43 16.71 16.96
N PHE A 429 -28.10 17.99 16.92
CA PHE A 429 -28.33 18.89 18.05
C PHE A 429 -29.82 19.01 18.38
N ASP A 430 -30.69 19.15 17.38
CA ASP A 430 -32.13 19.26 17.59
C ASP A 430 -32.71 17.99 18.25
N VAL A 431 -32.30 16.80 17.78
CA VAL A 431 -32.74 15.53 18.39
C VAL A 431 -32.14 15.33 19.77
N PHE A 432 -30.88 15.72 19.98
CA PHE A 432 -30.23 15.69 21.29
C PHE A 432 -31.00 16.57 22.29
N MET A 433 -31.35 17.79 21.90
CA MET A 433 -32.13 18.70 22.75
C MET A 433 -33.52 18.16 23.07
N ALA A 434 -34.16 17.45 22.13
CA ALA A 434 -35.44 16.79 22.37
C ALA A 434 -35.35 15.64 23.40
N HIS A 435 -34.16 15.04 23.56
CA HIS A 435 -33.91 13.91 24.45
C HIS A 435 -33.01 14.26 25.65
N ILE A 436 -32.76 15.55 25.90
CA ILE A 436 -31.73 16.02 26.85
C ILE A 436 -31.94 15.59 28.31
N ASP A 437 -33.17 15.21 28.68
CA ASP A 437 -33.50 14.66 29.99
C ASP A 437 -33.02 13.19 30.17
N GLN A 438 -32.52 12.55 29.11
CA GLN A 438 -32.00 11.17 29.12
C GLN A 438 -30.46 11.16 29.16
N ASP A 439 -29.87 10.17 29.82
CA ASP A 439 -28.41 10.05 29.94
C ASP A 439 -27.72 9.68 28.61
N ASP A 440 -28.44 9.03 27.69
CA ASP A 440 -27.97 8.56 26.39
C ASP A 440 -28.49 9.43 25.22
N ALA A 441 -28.91 10.67 25.51
CA ALA A 441 -29.50 11.61 24.53
C ALA A 441 -28.68 11.74 23.23
N MET A 442 -27.35 11.82 23.32
CA MET A 442 -26.48 11.93 22.15
C MET A 442 -26.44 10.65 21.32
N THR A 443 -26.41 9.49 21.98
CA THR A 443 -26.44 8.18 21.31
C THR A 443 -27.77 7.99 20.58
N ILE A 444 -28.89 8.43 21.16
CA ILE A 444 -30.21 8.46 20.52
C ILE A 444 -30.17 9.37 19.29
N ALA A 445 -29.70 10.61 19.44
CA ALA A 445 -29.64 11.58 18.36
C ALA A 445 -28.81 11.09 17.16
N MET A 446 -27.62 10.57 17.42
CA MET A 446 -26.78 9.98 16.38
C MET A 446 -27.48 8.80 15.72
N ARG A 447 -28.09 7.89 16.47
CA ARG A 447 -28.79 6.74 15.89
C ARG A 447 -29.97 7.14 15.00
N GLU A 448 -30.79 8.10 15.42
CA GLU A 448 -31.96 8.53 14.65
C GLU A 448 -31.55 9.23 13.34
N ILE A 449 -30.67 10.22 13.43
CA ILE A 449 -30.26 11.00 12.25
C ILE A 449 -29.45 10.14 11.29
N LEU A 450 -28.51 9.35 11.80
CA LEU A 450 -27.59 8.64 10.96
C LEU A 450 -28.21 7.34 10.44
N MET A 451 -28.70 6.47 11.33
CA MET A 451 -29.19 5.15 10.93
C MET A 451 -30.60 5.17 10.33
N GLN A 452 -31.52 5.97 10.87
CA GLN A 452 -32.93 5.90 10.46
C GLN A 452 -33.23 6.78 9.25
N LYS A 453 -32.58 7.94 9.11
CA LYS A 453 -32.72 8.80 7.93
C LYS A 453 -31.81 8.41 6.75
N ASN A 454 -31.08 7.29 6.85
CA ASN A 454 -30.16 6.81 5.81
C ASN A 454 -29.14 7.87 5.33
N GLN A 455 -28.69 8.78 6.21
CA GLN A 455 -27.68 9.78 5.86
C GLN A 455 -26.25 9.22 5.84
N LEU A 456 -26.09 7.92 6.14
CA LEU A 456 -24.78 7.28 6.23
C LEU A 456 -24.27 6.78 4.90
N THR A 457 -23.01 7.13 4.65
CA THR A 457 -22.16 6.31 3.80
C THR A 457 -21.26 5.48 4.70
N TYR A 458 -21.47 4.15 4.68
CA TYR A 458 -20.56 3.21 5.31
C TYR A 458 -19.27 3.16 4.52
N SER A 459 -18.27 3.85 5.05
CA SER A 459 -16.91 3.80 4.56
C SER A 459 -16.18 2.77 5.42
N TYR A 460 -16.12 1.53 4.94
CA TYR A 460 -15.14 0.54 5.44
C TYR A 460 -13.80 0.76 4.71
N ASP A 461 -13.39 2.02 4.52
CA ASP A 461 -12.23 2.43 3.69
C ASP A 461 -10.87 2.14 4.35
N LEU A 462 -10.77 1.03 5.08
CA LEU A 462 -9.56 0.64 5.80
C LEU A 462 -9.16 -0.78 5.39
N GLU A 463 -8.33 -0.88 4.35
CA GLU A 463 -7.47 -2.04 4.14
C GLU A 463 -6.17 -1.85 4.93
N CYS A 464 -6.06 -2.50 6.10
CA CYS A 464 -4.75 -2.84 6.64
C CYS A 464 -4.27 -4.14 5.95
N ASN A 465 -4.03 -4.06 4.65
CA ASN A 465 -3.11 -4.95 3.93
C ASN A 465 -2.57 -4.19 2.71
N PHE A 466 -1.28 -4.36 2.41
CA PHE A 466 -0.55 -3.62 1.38
C PHE A 466 -1.00 -3.91 -0.08
N LYS A 467 -2.24 -4.34 -0.37
CA LYS A 467 -2.61 -4.78 -1.72
C LYS A 467 -3.78 -4.10 -2.45
N GLN A 468 -4.79 -3.39 -1.92
CA GLN A 468 -5.58 -2.45 -2.78
C GLN A 468 -6.53 -1.46 -2.05
N LYS A 469 -7.01 -0.45 -2.78
CA LYS A 469 -7.52 0.88 -2.34
C LYS A 469 -9.06 0.88 -2.16
N TYR A 470 -9.74 1.85 -1.49
CA TYR A 470 -9.87 3.29 -1.79
C TYR A 470 -10.30 4.14 -0.56
N LEU A 471 -9.99 5.45 -0.57
CA LEU A 471 -10.82 6.49 0.05
C LEU A 471 -11.74 7.07 -1.02
N THR A 472 -13.04 7.04 -0.79
CA THR A 472 -14.01 7.68 -1.67
C THR A 472 -14.40 9.05 -1.13
N ALA A 473 -14.11 10.10 -1.90
CA ALA A 473 -14.60 11.44 -1.69
C ALA A 473 -16.00 11.60 -2.30
N TYR A 474 -17.06 11.51 -1.47
CA TYR A 474 -18.43 11.85 -1.88
C TYR A 474 -18.86 13.18 -1.26
N ASN A 475 -19.63 13.96 -2.04
CA ASN A 475 -20.23 15.24 -1.64
C ASN A 475 -21.14 15.08 -0.42
N GLU A 476 -21.20 16.11 0.44
CA GLU A 476 -22.27 16.39 1.42
C GLU A 476 -22.72 15.21 2.31
N THR A 477 -21.91 14.16 2.43
CA THR A 477 -22.30 12.87 3.04
C THR A 477 -21.63 12.67 4.37
N VAL A 478 -22.40 12.14 5.31
CA VAL A 478 -21.94 11.84 6.65
C VAL A 478 -21.23 10.49 6.64
N ARG A 479 -19.93 10.50 6.94
CA ARG A 479 -19.14 9.27 7.02
C ARG A 479 -19.10 8.76 8.45
N VAL A 480 -19.12 7.45 8.59
CA VAL A 480 -18.99 6.80 9.89
C VAL A 480 -17.92 5.73 9.84
N TYR A 481 -17.15 5.66 10.92
CA TYR A 481 -15.97 4.81 11.05
C TYR A 481 -15.98 4.08 12.40
N ALA A 482 -15.63 2.80 12.43
CA ALA A 482 -15.45 2.08 13.70
C ALA A 482 -14.29 2.65 14.52
N THR A 483 -14.55 3.01 15.78
CA THR A 483 -13.58 3.60 16.72
C THR A 483 -12.44 2.63 17.01
N CYS A 484 -12.69 1.33 17.03
CA CYS A 484 -11.64 0.30 17.14
C CYS A 484 -10.80 0.18 15.86
N VAL A 485 -11.39 0.43 14.70
CA VAL A 485 -10.71 0.41 13.39
C VAL A 485 -9.87 1.69 13.24
N LEU A 486 -10.43 2.85 13.57
CA LEU A 486 -9.71 4.12 13.76
C LEU A 486 -8.62 4.06 14.86
N ALA A 487 -8.65 3.09 15.78
CA ALA A 487 -7.57 2.89 16.75
C ALA A 487 -6.50 1.92 16.22
N HIS A 488 -6.92 0.86 15.53
CA HIS A 488 -6.04 -0.20 15.01
C HIS A 488 -5.23 0.23 13.78
N ASP A 489 -5.85 0.92 12.83
CA ASP A 489 -5.18 1.37 11.60
C ASP A 489 -4.15 2.47 11.83
N TYR A 490 -4.28 3.15 12.96
CA TYR A 490 -3.34 4.12 13.43
C TYR A 490 -2.27 3.46 14.33
N GLY A 491 -2.26 2.14 14.48
CA GLY A 491 -1.18 1.43 15.16
C GLY A 491 -1.26 1.47 16.67
N ILE A 492 -2.46 1.50 17.24
CA ILE A 492 -2.64 1.29 18.68
C ILE A 492 -3.11 -0.13 18.92
N GLY A 493 -2.12 -0.99 19.19
CA GLY A 493 -2.30 -2.36 19.67
C GLY A 493 -2.92 -2.46 21.08
N SER A 494 -3.80 -1.55 21.47
CA SER A 494 -4.48 -1.58 22.76
C SER A 494 -5.93 -1.10 22.72
N ALA A 495 -6.69 -1.43 21.67
CA ALA A 495 -8.15 -1.54 21.80
C ALA A 495 -8.50 -2.88 22.47
N TYR A 496 -8.06 -3.08 23.72
CA TYR A 496 -8.32 -4.27 24.54
C TYR A 496 -9.04 -3.91 25.85
N SER A 497 -10.10 -3.12 25.78
CA SER A 497 -11.13 -3.12 26.85
C SER A 497 -12.27 -2.21 26.45
N ASP A 498 -13.34 -2.82 25.92
CA ASP A 498 -14.73 -2.43 26.20
C ASP A 498 -15.75 -3.33 25.45
N CYS A 499 -15.30 -4.34 24.70
CA CYS A 499 -16.13 -5.52 24.52
C CYS A 499 -15.91 -6.44 25.73
N HIS A 500 -16.86 -6.44 26.66
CA HIS A 500 -16.97 -7.49 27.67
C HIS A 500 -17.18 -8.85 26.97
N THR A 501 -16.09 -9.56 26.63
CA THR A 501 -16.14 -11.00 26.35
C THR A 501 -15.11 -11.68 27.25
N LYS A 502 -15.49 -11.89 28.52
CA LYS A 502 -14.80 -12.87 29.37
C LYS A 502 -14.84 -14.22 28.64
N PRO A 503 -13.78 -15.06 28.73
CA PRO A 503 -13.86 -16.44 28.25
C PRO A 503 -15.08 -17.11 28.86
N LEU A 504 -15.90 -17.74 28.01
CA LEU A 504 -17.17 -18.34 28.41
C LEU A 504 -16.96 -19.43 29.48
N SER A 505 -15.82 -20.11 29.43
CA SER A 505 -15.30 -20.97 30.50
C SER A 505 -13.82 -21.31 30.28
N LYS A 506 -13.16 -21.78 31.34
CA LYS A 506 -11.75 -22.22 31.32
C LYS A 506 -11.63 -23.53 32.10
N GLU A 507 -11.00 -24.54 31.50
CA GLU A 507 -10.79 -25.86 32.11
C GLU A 507 -9.34 -26.31 31.88
N ILE A 508 -8.72 -27.00 32.84
CA ILE A 508 -7.38 -27.57 32.67
C ILE A 508 -7.52 -29.09 32.77
N LYS A 509 -7.09 -29.81 31.74
CA LYS A 509 -7.05 -31.29 31.72
C LYS A 509 -5.67 -31.75 31.26
N ASN A 510 -5.07 -32.68 32.01
CA ASN A 510 -3.78 -33.30 31.71
C ASN A 510 -2.63 -32.29 31.41
N GLY A 511 -2.57 -31.18 32.14
CA GLY A 511 -1.54 -30.14 31.95
C GLY A 511 -1.82 -29.17 30.80
N THR A 512 -2.88 -29.39 30.03
CA THR A 512 -3.28 -28.55 28.90
C THR A 512 -4.48 -27.67 29.28
N GLU A 513 -4.37 -26.38 28.96
CA GLU A 513 -5.41 -25.38 29.22
C GLU A 513 -6.40 -25.30 28.06
N TYR A 514 -7.69 -25.44 28.36
CA TYR A 514 -8.81 -25.37 27.44
C TYR A 514 -9.62 -24.11 27.75
N THR A 515 -9.68 -23.16 26.80
CA THR A 515 -10.48 -21.94 26.94
C THR A 515 -11.61 -21.92 25.93
N LEU A 516 -12.85 -21.77 26.41
CA LEU A 516 -14.03 -21.61 25.56
C LEU A 516 -14.21 -20.12 25.24
N VAL A 517 -14.20 -19.79 23.95
CA VAL A 517 -14.25 -18.40 23.48
C VAL A 517 -15.40 -18.19 22.49
N ASP A 518 -15.94 -16.98 22.46
CA ASP A 518 -16.83 -16.53 21.38
C ASP A 518 -16.06 -16.46 20.06
N SER A 519 -16.74 -16.76 18.95
CA SER A 519 -16.29 -16.59 17.57
C SER A 519 -15.59 -15.26 17.27
N PHE A 520 -16.03 -14.15 17.88
CA PHE A 520 -15.40 -12.83 17.69
C PHE A 520 -14.04 -12.74 18.41
N TYR A 521 -13.95 -13.31 19.62
CA TYR A 521 -12.72 -13.40 20.40
C TYR A 521 -11.70 -14.36 19.76
N PHE A 522 -12.18 -15.39 19.04
CA PHE A 522 -11.34 -16.34 18.32
C PHE A 522 -10.59 -15.72 17.13
N ASP A 523 -11.26 -14.88 16.32
CA ASP A 523 -10.65 -14.19 15.19
C ASP A 523 -9.59 -13.17 15.65
N THR A 524 -9.78 -12.65 16.86
CA THR A 524 -8.84 -11.76 17.55
C THR A 524 -7.60 -12.52 18.05
N LEU A 525 -7.79 -13.64 18.77
CA LEU A 525 -6.70 -14.51 19.28
C LEU A 525 -5.75 -15.02 18.17
N LEU A 526 -6.29 -15.39 17.01
CA LEU A 526 -5.52 -15.84 15.85
C LEU A 526 -4.58 -14.78 15.28
N ARG A 527 -4.88 -13.49 15.48
CA ARG A 527 -4.09 -12.37 14.94
C ARG A 527 -2.93 -11.98 15.85
N ILE A 528 -3.07 -12.20 17.17
CA ILE A 528 -2.09 -11.77 18.18
C ILE A 528 -1.06 -12.84 18.53
N THR A 529 -1.33 -14.12 18.26
CA THR A 529 -0.50 -15.20 18.80
C THR A 529 -0.15 -16.24 17.74
N LYS A 530 1.16 -16.45 17.52
CA LYS A 530 1.69 -17.43 16.55
C LYS A 530 1.69 -18.87 17.09
N ASP A 531 1.34 -19.08 18.37
CA ASP A 531 1.65 -20.31 19.14
C ASP A 531 0.43 -21.14 19.55
N TYR A 532 -0.66 -21.11 18.79
CA TYR A 532 -1.88 -21.86 19.12
C TYR A 532 -2.28 -22.87 18.05
N THR A 533 -2.68 -24.07 18.51
CA THR A 533 -3.28 -25.10 17.64
C THR A 533 -4.80 -25.15 17.87
N VAL A 534 -5.57 -25.09 16.78
CA VAL A 534 -7.03 -24.99 16.79
C VAL A 534 -7.69 -26.34 16.50
N TYR A 535 -8.71 -26.70 17.28
CA TYR A 535 -9.54 -27.89 17.06
C TYR A 535 -11.01 -27.54 16.88
N GLN A 536 -11.68 -28.19 15.92
CA GLN A 536 -13.12 -28.07 15.66
C GLN A 536 -13.91 -29.20 16.34
N MET A 537 -14.97 -28.87 17.09
CA MET A 537 -15.98 -29.84 17.56
C MET A 537 -17.23 -29.80 16.68
N ASN A 538 -17.68 -30.97 16.19
CA ASN A 538 -18.99 -31.11 15.55
C ASN A 538 -20.01 -31.74 16.51
N ARG A 539 -21.22 -31.19 16.55
CA ARG A 539 -22.30 -31.59 17.48
C ARG A 539 -23.22 -32.71 16.96
N GLU A 540 -22.93 -33.30 15.80
CA GLU A 540 -23.87 -34.22 15.12
C GLU A 540 -23.85 -35.69 15.57
N ARG A 541 -23.16 -36.05 16.67
CA ARG A 541 -23.32 -37.38 17.27
C ARG A 541 -23.44 -37.33 18.78
N GLN A 542 -24.61 -36.89 19.26
CA GLN A 542 -25.11 -37.38 20.54
C GLN A 542 -25.44 -38.87 20.39
N ASN A 543 -24.43 -39.73 20.51
CA ASN A 543 -24.48 -41.04 21.13
C ASN A 543 -23.17 -41.79 20.83
N LYS A 544 -22.47 -42.17 21.91
CA LYS A 544 -21.21 -42.93 22.01
C LYS A 544 -19.91 -42.09 22.01
N ALA A 545 -19.47 -41.77 23.22
CA ALA A 545 -18.12 -41.90 23.83
C ALA A 545 -16.81 -41.61 23.05
N ASN A 546 -16.82 -41.17 21.79
CA ASN A 546 -15.61 -40.81 21.06
C ASN A 546 -15.73 -39.39 20.51
N GLU A 547 -15.10 -38.43 21.20
CA GLU A 547 -14.88 -37.09 20.69
C GLU A 547 -13.78 -37.15 19.61
N THR A 548 -14.14 -36.91 18.35
CA THR A 548 -13.15 -36.89 17.25
C THR A 548 -12.64 -35.47 17.04
N PHE A 549 -11.34 -35.26 17.27
CA PHE A 549 -10.65 -33.98 17.04
C PHE A 549 -10.06 -33.94 15.62
N PHE A 550 -10.31 -32.88 14.87
CA PHE A 550 -9.68 -32.67 13.55
C PHE A 550 -8.59 -31.59 13.65
N LEU A 551 -7.39 -31.91 13.18
CA LEU A 551 -6.27 -30.96 13.06
C LEU A 551 -6.38 -30.20 11.73
N HIS A 552 -6.56 -28.88 11.77
CA HIS A 552 -6.56 -28.05 10.57
C HIS A 552 -5.24 -27.30 10.40
N ARG A 553 -4.35 -27.83 9.54
CA ARG A 553 -3.05 -27.21 9.21
C ARG A 553 -3.12 -26.08 8.15
N LYS A 554 -4.29 -25.83 7.52
CA LYS A 554 -4.46 -24.73 6.55
C LYS A 554 -5.75 -23.96 6.79
N ILE A 555 -5.56 -22.69 7.16
CA ILE A 555 -6.54 -21.71 7.66
C ILE A 555 -7.62 -21.34 6.62
N GLY A 556 -7.31 -21.41 5.32
CA GLY A 556 -8.19 -20.94 4.24
C GLY A 556 -9.56 -21.66 4.13
N ASN A 557 -9.64 -22.94 4.51
CA ASN A 557 -10.87 -23.72 4.37
C ASN A 557 -11.86 -23.53 5.53
N LEU A 558 -11.42 -22.99 6.69
CA LEU A 558 -12.28 -22.72 7.84
C LEU A 558 -13.18 -21.48 7.60
N ARG A 559 -12.59 -20.44 7.00
CA ARG A 559 -13.21 -19.12 6.75
C ARG A 559 -14.53 -19.23 5.97
N ASN A 560 -14.60 -20.12 4.98
CA ASN A 560 -15.78 -20.33 4.15
C ASN A 560 -16.92 -21.11 4.83
N ARG A 561 -16.65 -21.83 5.94
CA ARG A 561 -17.68 -22.60 6.67
C ARG A 561 -18.26 -21.85 7.87
N MET A 562 -17.56 -20.85 8.42
CA MET A 562 -18.03 -20.08 9.60
C MET A 562 -19.29 -19.25 9.33
N HIS A 563 -19.51 -18.79 8.08
CA HIS A 563 -20.69 -17.99 7.74
C HIS A 563 -22.05 -18.71 7.86
N ARG A 564 -22.10 -20.02 8.16
CA ARG A 564 -23.36 -20.80 8.07
C ARG A 564 -23.87 -21.45 9.35
N GLN A 565 -23.09 -21.57 10.44
CA GLN A 565 -23.59 -22.17 11.70
C GLN A 565 -22.82 -21.66 12.94
N ALA A 566 -23.54 -21.47 14.06
CA ALA A 566 -22.93 -21.18 15.37
C ALA A 566 -22.08 -22.38 15.84
N MET A 567 -20.77 -22.17 16.02
CA MET A 567 -19.80 -23.22 16.39
C MET A 567 -19.08 -22.89 17.71
N ARG A 568 -18.73 -23.94 18.47
CA ARG A 568 -17.84 -23.86 19.65
C ARG A 568 -16.42 -24.26 19.24
N ILE A 569 -15.43 -23.45 19.61
CA ILE A 569 -14.01 -23.66 19.25
C ILE A 569 -13.18 -23.78 20.52
N ILE A 570 -12.22 -24.71 20.52
CA ILE A 570 -11.27 -24.95 21.61
C ILE A 570 -9.88 -24.52 21.13
N VAL A 571 -9.19 -23.75 21.97
CA VAL A 571 -7.86 -23.20 21.70
C VAL A 571 -6.87 -23.76 22.73
N LEU A 572 -5.78 -24.41 22.29
CA LEU A 572 -4.74 -24.99 23.16
C LEU A 572 -3.46 -24.14 23.10
N LYS A 573 -2.93 -23.75 24.27
CA LYS A 573 -1.65 -23.05 24.41
C LYS A 573 -0.50 -24.05 24.51
N ASP A 574 0.42 -24.04 23.56
CA ASP A 574 1.59 -24.91 23.63
C ASP A 574 2.57 -24.43 24.71
N ARG A 575 3.00 -25.35 25.58
CA ARG A 575 4.06 -25.15 26.57
C ARG A 575 4.99 -26.36 26.54
N SER A 576 5.57 -26.65 25.38
CA SER A 576 6.72 -27.54 25.33
C SER A 576 7.58 -27.31 24.09
N GLU A 577 8.76 -26.73 24.31
CA GLU A 577 9.94 -26.99 23.48
C GLU A 577 10.17 -28.51 23.44
N ASN A 578 9.98 -29.13 22.27
CA ASN A 578 10.67 -30.34 21.75
C ASN A 578 9.77 -31.14 20.79
N ILE A 579 9.78 -30.80 19.50
CA ILE A 579 9.60 -31.80 18.44
C ILE A 579 10.66 -31.52 17.36
N LYS A 580 11.68 -32.37 17.31
CA LYS A 580 12.73 -32.36 16.28
C LYS A 580 12.13 -32.68 14.90
N MET A 581 12.48 -31.85 13.92
CA MET A 581 12.29 -32.12 12.50
C MET A 581 13.26 -33.22 12.03
N HIS A 582 12.75 -34.20 11.27
CA HIS A 582 13.56 -34.98 10.34
C HIS A 582 13.13 -34.64 8.91
N TYR A 583 14.11 -34.32 8.08
CA TYR A 583 14.01 -33.99 6.65
C TYR A 583 14.59 -35.15 5.84
N ASP A 584 13.91 -35.56 4.77
CA ASP A 584 14.47 -36.18 3.54
C ASP A 584 13.30 -36.48 2.58
N ALA A 585 13.32 -36.32 1.26
CA ALA A 585 14.08 -35.51 0.32
C ALA A 585 13.28 -35.46 -1.00
N VAL A 586 13.61 -34.48 -1.84
CA VAL A 586 13.31 -34.38 -3.28
C VAL A 586 11.95 -33.77 -3.71
N THR A 587 11.95 -32.43 -3.88
CA THR A 587 11.66 -31.65 -5.12
C THR A 587 10.67 -32.26 -6.14
N ARG A 588 9.58 -31.63 -6.63
CA ARG A 588 9.37 -30.32 -7.29
C ARG A 588 7.84 -30.10 -7.39
N MET A 589 7.26 -28.95 -7.04
CA MET A 589 7.06 -27.71 -7.82
C MET A 589 5.67 -27.60 -8.51
N LYS A 590 4.98 -26.51 -8.14
CA LYS A 590 3.97 -25.67 -8.84
C LYS A 590 2.77 -26.26 -9.60
N ILE A 591 1.59 -25.91 -9.06
CA ILE A 591 0.46 -25.19 -9.70
C ILE A 591 0.51 -25.06 -11.24
N ILE A 592 -0.50 -25.63 -11.92
CA ILE A 592 -1.09 -25.07 -13.15
C ILE A 592 -2.63 -25.14 -13.04
N TRP A 593 -3.25 -23.99 -13.29
CA TRP A 593 -4.69 -23.76 -13.42
C TRP A 593 -5.19 -24.26 -14.78
N TYR A 594 -6.38 -24.87 -14.84
CA TYR A 594 -7.26 -24.74 -16.00
C TYR A 594 -8.73 -24.61 -15.53
N PRO A 595 -9.54 -23.69 -16.08
CA PRO A 595 -10.85 -23.37 -15.54
C PRO A 595 -11.87 -24.44 -15.91
N TYR A 596 -12.47 -25.04 -14.89
CA TYR A 596 -13.57 -26.03 -14.94
C TYR A 596 -14.86 -25.53 -15.65
N GLN A 597 -14.91 -24.27 -16.10
CA GLN A 597 -16.12 -23.66 -16.64
C GLN A 597 -16.25 -23.67 -18.18
N LEU A 598 -15.24 -24.10 -18.94
CA LEU A 598 -15.35 -24.19 -20.40
C LEU A 598 -15.77 -25.58 -20.94
N LEU A 599 -15.66 -26.65 -20.14
CA LEU A 599 -15.98 -28.02 -20.57
C LEU A 599 -17.45 -28.42 -20.39
N ARG A 600 -18.27 -27.56 -19.78
CA ARG A 600 -19.72 -27.82 -19.59
C ARG A 600 -20.61 -27.37 -20.76
N LYS A 601 -20.05 -26.70 -21.77
CA LYS A 601 -20.81 -26.18 -22.92
C LYS A 601 -20.75 -27.05 -24.19
N LEU A 602 -19.94 -28.11 -24.23
CA LEU A 602 -19.76 -28.91 -25.45
C LEU A 602 -20.16 -30.39 -25.37
N PHE A 603 -20.52 -30.94 -24.21
CA PHE A 603 -20.98 -32.35 -24.12
C PHE A 603 -22.03 -32.59 -23.01
N PRO A 604 -23.04 -33.46 -23.23
CA PRO A 604 -23.97 -33.88 -22.18
C PRO A 604 -23.29 -34.67 -21.05
N ALA A 605 -23.74 -34.48 -19.81
CA ALA A 605 -23.08 -34.90 -18.57
C ALA A 605 -22.91 -36.42 -18.35
N LYS A 606 -23.42 -37.28 -19.24
CA LYS A 606 -23.36 -38.74 -19.08
C LYS A 606 -22.10 -39.36 -19.71
N ASP A 607 -21.42 -38.66 -20.62
CA ASP A 607 -20.27 -39.21 -21.37
C ASP A 607 -18.90 -38.81 -20.79
N VAL A 608 -18.81 -37.76 -19.97
CA VAL A 608 -17.55 -37.35 -19.30
C VAL A 608 -17.08 -38.40 -18.29
N LYS A 609 -18.03 -39.08 -17.62
CA LYS A 609 -17.71 -40.16 -16.67
C LYS A 609 -17.26 -41.45 -17.36
N ALA A 610 -17.77 -41.75 -18.56
CA ALA A 610 -17.33 -42.90 -19.36
C ALA A 610 -15.96 -42.64 -20.02
N TRP A 611 -15.75 -41.42 -20.54
CA TRP A 611 -14.49 -40.99 -21.13
C TRP A 611 -13.33 -40.95 -20.12
N MET A 612 -13.56 -40.46 -18.89
CA MET A 612 -12.54 -40.47 -17.84
C MET A 612 -12.20 -41.90 -17.37
N LYS A 613 -13.19 -42.80 -17.32
CA LYS A 613 -13.00 -44.19 -16.90
C LYS A 613 -12.24 -45.04 -17.94
N GLN A 614 -12.35 -44.69 -19.23
CA GLN A 614 -11.62 -45.35 -20.33
C GLN A 614 -10.14 -44.92 -20.38
N ARG A 615 -9.83 -43.63 -20.13
CA ARG A 615 -8.43 -43.14 -20.09
C ARG A 615 -7.64 -43.56 -18.84
N GLU A 616 -8.32 -43.83 -17.71
CA GLU A 616 -7.69 -44.42 -16.53
C GLU A 616 -7.32 -45.90 -16.71
N ALA A 617 -8.06 -46.63 -17.56
CA ALA A 617 -7.76 -48.01 -17.93
C ALA A 617 -6.59 -48.10 -18.92
N ASP A 618 -6.53 -47.21 -19.91
CA ASP A 618 -5.45 -47.17 -20.91
C ASP A 618 -4.09 -46.74 -20.32
N LYS A 619 -4.09 -45.81 -19.35
CA LYS A 619 -2.86 -45.38 -18.67
C LYS A 619 -2.30 -46.41 -17.69
N LYS A 620 -3.14 -47.27 -17.10
CA LYS A 620 -2.68 -48.38 -16.25
C LYS A 620 -2.11 -49.55 -17.06
N LEU A 621 -2.57 -49.76 -18.30
CA LEU A 621 -2.04 -50.82 -19.17
C LEU A 621 -0.67 -50.48 -19.79
N ALA A 622 -0.39 -49.20 -20.07
CA ALA A 622 0.91 -48.75 -20.59
C ALA A 622 2.03 -48.80 -19.53
N TYR A 623 1.69 -48.53 -18.26
CA TYR A 623 2.63 -48.56 -17.15
C TYR A 623 3.04 -49.99 -16.75
N PHE A 624 2.15 -50.98 -16.91
CA PHE A 624 2.45 -52.38 -16.58
C PHE A 624 3.18 -53.17 -17.69
N ARG A 625 3.21 -52.68 -18.94
CA ARG A 625 4.03 -53.29 -20.01
C ARG A 625 5.50 -52.86 -19.99
N GLN A 626 5.83 -51.74 -19.36
CA GLN A 626 7.21 -51.25 -19.28
C GLN A 626 8.00 -51.82 -18.09
N ILE A 627 7.36 -52.58 -17.20
CA ILE A 627 7.96 -53.14 -15.97
C ILE A 627 8.17 -54.67 -16.06
N ILE A 628 7.63 -55.35 -17.08
CA ILE A 628 7.72 -56.83 -17.20
C ILE A 628 8.71 -57.30 -18.28
N GLU A 629 9.28 -56.40 -19.10
CA GLU A 629 10.24 -56.78 -20.14
C GLU A 629 11.48 -55.88 -20.07
N GLN A 630 12.53 -56.32 -19.35
CA GLN A 630 13.90 -56.42 -19.87
C GLN A 630 14.82 -57.17 -18.88
N PRO A 631 15.85 -57.89 -19.38
CA PRO A 631 16.51 -58.99 -18.69
C PRO A 631 17.69 -58.54 -17.81
N GLU A 632 18.00 -59.39 -16.83
CA GLU A 632 19.29 -59.47 -16.14
C GLU A 632 20.43 -59.73 -17.14
N GLU A 633 21.55 -59.04 -16.98
CA GLU A 633 22.93 -59.46 -17.34
C GLU A 633 23.86 -58.46 -16.62
N GLU A 634 24.45 -58.83 -15.48
CA GLU A 634 25.79 -59.45 -15.33
C GLU A 634 26.92 -58.53 -15.82
N ASP A 635 27.74 -58.02 -14.88
CA ASP A 635 29.14 -58.46 -14.78
C ASP A 635 29.87 -57.80 -13.59
N GLU A 636 30.39 -58.72 -12.75
CA GLU A 636 31.46 -58.69 -11.73
C GLU A 636 31.51 -57.63 -10.60
#